data_AF-A0A2U3QBZ1-F1
#
_entry.id   AF-A0A2U3QBZ1-F1
#
_cell.length_a   1.000
_cell.length_b   1.000
_cell.length_c   1.000
_cell.angle_alpha   90.00
_cell.angle_beta   90.00
_cell.angle_gamma   90.00
#
_symmetry.space_group_name_H-M   'P 1'
#
loop_
_entity.id
_entity.type
_entity.pdbx_description
1 polymer ?
#
loop_
_entity_poly.entity_id
_entity_poly.type
_entity_poly.pdbx_seq_one_letter_code
_entity_poly.pdbx_strand_id
1 'polypeptide(L)'
;MKELVGIAQQVAAQLMARKQTIAVAESSAGGLISASLLAVPGASAYYLGGAVVYTRDARRVLMDISDEGMKGFRSSSEPYAKLLAEQMRSRFGCDWGLSETGAAGPTGNRYGDAAGHSCMAVAGPASEVMTLETDSNDRFANMQVFAATALKLLLRKLEG
;
A
#
# COMPACT_ATOMS: atom_id res chain seq x y z
N MET A 1 2.08 13.16 9.60
CA MET A 1 1.65 11.99 10.40
C MET A 1 0.30 12.15 11.10
N LYS A 2 -0.01 13.26 11.81
CA LYS A 2 -1.30 13.40 12.53
C LYS A 2 -2.54 13.10 11.66
N GLU A 3 -2.57 13.62 10.43
CA GLU A 3 -3.65 13.33 9.48
C GLU A 3 -3.76 11.84 9.14
N LEU A 4 -2.64 11.20 8.78
CA LEU A 4 -2.60 9.77 8.45
C LEU A 4 -3.06 8.89 9.63
N VAL A 5 -2.66 9.24 10.85
CA VAL A 5 -3.12 8.55 12.06
C VAL A 5 -4.63 8.69 12.25
N GLY A 6 -5.23 9.84 11.91
CA GLY A 6 -6.68 10.04 11.97
C GLY A 6 -7.47 9.15 10.99
N ILE A 7 -6.92 8.90 9.79
CA ILE A 7 -7.52 7.94 8.84
C ILE A 7 -7.31 6.51 9.35
N ALA A 8 -6.10 6.20 9.83
CA ALA A 8 -5.75 4.88 10.36
C ALA A 8 -6.61 4.49 11.58
N GLN A 9 -7.01 5.44 12.43
CA GLN A 9 -7.93 5.20 13.54
C GLN A 9 -9.29 4.66 13.07
N GLN A 10 -9.81 5.19 11.96
CA GLN A 10 -11.08 4.73 11.38
C GLN A 10 -10.93 3.33 10.78
N VAL A 11 -9.82 3.08 10.06
CA VAL A 11 -9.49 1.74 9.54
C VAL A 11 -9.38 0.73 10.69
N ALA A 12 -8.64 1.07 11.75
CA ALA A 12 -8.46 0.23 12.92
C ALA A 12 -9.79 -0.12 13.59
N ALA A 13 -10.68 0.88 13.76
CA ALA A 13 -12.00 0.66 14.34
C ALA A 13 -12.82 -0.36 13.52
N GLN A 14 -12.82 -0.25 12.19
CA GLN A 14 -13.53 -1.18 11.31
C GLN A 14 -12.95 -2.60 11.38
N LEU A 15 -11.61 -2.73 11.29
CA LEU A 15 -10.94 -4.03 11.34
C LEU A 15 -11.16 -4.72 12.69
N MET A 16 -10.99 -4.01 13.81
CA MET A 16 -11.19 -4.57 15.15
C MET A 16 -12.65 -4.97 15.39
N ALA A 17 -13.62 -4.16 14.98
CA ALA A 17 -15.05 -4.48 15.12
C ALA A 17 -15.42 -5.79 14.39
N ARG A 18 -14.75 -6.08 13.27
CA ARG A 18 -14.96 -7.27 12.44
C ARG A 18 -14.03 -8.43 12.78
N LYS A 19 -13.09 -8.23 13.71
CA LYS A 19 -12.00 -9.16 14.03
C LYS A 19 -11.20 -9.56 12.78
N GLN A 20 -11.02 -8.59 11.88
CA GLN A 20 -10.28 -8.77 10.62
C GLN A 20 -8.87 -8.23 10.73
N THR A 21 -8.01 -8.77 9.88
CA THR A 21 -6.57 -8.52 9.88
C THR A 21 -6.08 -7.98 8.55
N ILE A 22 -4.94 -7.30 8.55
CA ILE A 22 -4.32 -6.68 7.39
C ILE A 22 -2.81 -6.89 7.34
N ALA A 23 -2.28 -6.97 6.13
CA ALA A 23 -0.85 -6.80 5.85
C ALA A 23 -0.60 -5.81 4.70
N VAL A 24 0.53 -5.09 4.74
CA VAL A 24 0.83 -3.95 3.85
C VAL A 24 2.12 -4.14 3.04
N ALA A 25 2.08 -3.90 1.73
CA ALA A 25 3.27 -3.76 0.89
C ALA A 25 3.36 -2.34 0.32
N GLU A 26 4.34 -1.56 0.74
CA GLU A 26 4.50 -0.18 0.27
C GLU A 26 5.86 0.05 -0.35
N SER A 27 5.98 1.02 -1.24
CA SER A 27 7.25 1.35 -1.89
C SER A 27 7.54 2.84 -1.74
N SER A 28 6.89 3.67 -2.54
CA SER A 28 7.14 5.12 -2.55
C SER A 28 6.59 5.80 -1.32
N ALA A 29 5.58 5.26 -0.63
CA ALA A 29 5.12 5.76 0.66
C ALA A 29 6.12 5.52 1.81
N GLY A 30 7.10 4.63 1.63
CA GLY A 30 8.30 4.55 2.47
C GLY A 30 8.09 4.15 3.94
N GLY A 31 7.04 3.40 4.26
CA GLY A 31 6.70 2.96 5.62
C GLY A 31 5.60 3.80 6.28
N LEU A 32 5.13 4.87 5.64
CA LEU A 32 4.13 5.77 6.23
C LEU A 32 2.76 5.10 6.41
N ILE A 33 2.38 4.15 5.56
CA ILE A 33 1.10 3.44 5.72
C ILE A 33 1.18 2.54 6.96
N SER A 34 2.21 1.71 7.03
CA SER A 34 2.50 0.83 8.16
C SER A 34 2.63 1.60 9.48
N ALA A 35 3.42 2.68 9.48
CA ALA A 35 3.63 3.51 10.67
C ALA A 35 2.33 4.15 11.16
N SER A 36 1.44 4.56 10.24
CA SER A 36 0.16 5.16 10.60
C SER A 36 -0.79 4.14 11.24
N LEU A 37 -0.85 2.93 10.68
CA LEU A 37 -1.65 1.83 11.25
C LEU A 37 -1.09 1.38 12.61
N LEU A 38 0.23 1.24 12.76
CA LEU A 38 0.88 0.82 14.00
C LEU A 38 0.85 1.88 15.10
N ALA A 39 0.69 3.16 14.75
CA ALA A 39 0.57 4.24 15.73
C ALA A 39 -0.79 4.26 16.47
N VAL A 40 -1.78 3.50 16.01
CA VAL A 40 -3.08 3.39 16.69
C VAL A 40 -2.99 2.38 17.84
N PRO A 41 -3.39 2.73 19.08
CA PRO A 41 -3.42 1.79 20.18
C PRO A 41 -4.25 0.54 19.87
N GLY A 42 -3.71 -0.64 20.16
CA GLY A 42 -4.35 -1.93 19.85
C GLY A 42 -4.00 -2.49 18.46
N ALA A 43 -3.03 -1.92 17.73
CA ALA A 43 -2.63 -2.37 16.41
C ALA A 43 -2.32 -3.88 16.29
N SER A 44 -1.85 -4.52 17.36
CA SER A 44 -1.61 -5.97 17.40
C SER A 44 -2.86 -6.83 17.18
N ALA A 45 -4.07 -6.25 17.34
CA ALA A 45 -5.32 -6.95 17.10
C ALA A 45 -5.68 -7.09 15.61
N TYR A 46 -5.09 -6.29 14.72
CA TYR A 46 -5.45 -6.28 13.30
C TYR A 46 -4.26 -6.23 12.33
N TYR A 47 -3.08 -5.75 12.73
CA TYR A 47 -1.94 -5.59 11.84
C TYR A 47 -1.00 -6.79 11.95
N LEU A 48 -0.91 -7.63 10.91
CA LEU A 48 -0.06 -8.84 10.94
C LEU A 48 1.38 -8.58 10.47
N GLY A 49 1.58 -7.61 9.57
CA GLY A 49 2.91 -7.32 9.06
C GLY A 49 2.91 -6.39 7.87
N GLY A 50 4.10 -5.95 7.49
CA GLY A 50 4.27 -5.20 6.26
C GLY A 50 5.69 -5.23 5.74
N ALA A 51 5.85 -4.75 4.51
CA ALA A 51 7.10 -4.73 3.77
C ALA A 51 7.27 -3.41 3.02
N VAL A 52 8.45 -2.82 3.11
CA VAL A 52 8.86 -1.71 2.24
C VAL A 52 9.58 -2.29 1.03
N VAL A 53 8.87 -2.45 -0.07
CA VAL A 53 9.29 -3.16 -1.30
C VAL A 53 9.88 -2.18 -2.32
N TYR A 54 10.96 -1.49 -1.93
CA TYR A 54 11.52 -0.39 -2.72
C TYR A 54 12.37 -0.84 -3.91
N THR A 55 13.03 -1.99 -3.79
CA THR A 55 13.96 -2.50 -4.82
C THR A 55 13.49 -3.84 -5.39
N ARG A 56 14.05 -4.22 -6.54
CA ARG A 56 13.86 -5.56 -7.12
C ARG A 56 14.26 -6.66 -6.14
N ASP A 57 15.32 -6.45 -5.37
CA ASP A 57 15.76 -7.44 -4.38
C ASP A 57 14.84 -7.47 -3.16
N ALA A 58 14.34 -6.32 -2.70
CA ALA A 58 13.30 -6.28 -1.67
C ALA A 58 12.05 -7.04 -2.11
N ARG A 59 11.61 -6.91 -3.37
CA ARG A 59 10.50 -7.70 -3.91
C ARG A 59 10.77 -9.20 -3.82
N ARG A 60 11.95 -9.66 -4.23
CA ARG A 60 12.29 -11.10 -4.16
C ARG A 60 12.32 -11.60 -2.73
N VAL A 61 12.95 -10.85 -1.82
CA VAL A 61 13.14 -11.30 -0.43
C VAL A 61 11.85 -11.21 0.39
N LEU A 62 11.12 -10.10 0.27
CA LEU A 62 9.97 -9.81 1.14
C LEU A 62 8.66 -10.38 0.56
N MET A 63 8.51 -10.34 -0.76
CA MET A 63 7.29 -10.77 -1.45
C MET A 63 7.41 -12.14 -2.09
N ASP A 64 8.61 -12.72 -2.21
CA ASP A 64 8.86 -14.00 -2.91
C ASP A 64 8.36 -13.99 -4.36
N ILE A 65 8.42 -12.81 -4.98
CA ILE A 65 8.10 -12.63 -6.39
C ILE A 65 9.42 -12.62 -7.17
N SER A 66 9.68 -13.72 -7.87
CA SER A 66 10.82 -13.86 -8.78
C SER A 66 10.69 -12.93 -9.99
N ASP A 67 11.74 -12.82 -10.81
CA ASP A 67 11.61 -12.06 -12.06
C ASP A 67 10.71 -12.75 -13.07
N GLU A 68 10.63 -14.09 -13.01
CA GLU A 68 9.70 -14.86 -13.81
C GLU A 68 8.26 -14.50 -13.43
N GLY A 69 7.97 -14.40 -12.12
CA GLY A 69 6.68 -13.94 -11.60
C GLY A 69 6.34 -12.48 -11.93
N MET A 70 7.31 -11.71 -12.41
CA MET A 70 7.12 -10.35 -12.91
C MET A 70 6.90 -10.27 -14.41
N LYS A 71 6.97 -11.37 -15.17
CA LYS A 71 6.71 -11.32 -16.62
C LYS A 71 5.30 -10.79 -16.88
N GLY A 72 5.21 -9.78 -17.75
CA GLY A 72 3.95 -9.10 -18.05
C GLY A 72 3.55 -8.02 -17.04
N PHE A 73 4.29 -7.84 -15.95
CA PHE A 73 4.06 -6.76 -14.97
C PHE A 73 5.11 -5.66 -15.10
N ARG A 74 4.65 -4.42 -14.94
CA ARG A 74 5.47 -3.22 -14.82
C ARG A 74 5.32 -2.68 -13.40
N SER A 75 6.38 -2.25 -12.74
CA SER A 75 6.21 -1.57 -11.44
C SER A 75 5.52 -0.23 -11.62
N SER A 76 4.91 0.31 -10.55
CA SER A 76 4.10 1.53 -10.62
C SER A 76 2.97 1.40 -11.66
N SER A 77 2.22 0.30 -11.60
CA SER A 77 1.04 0.11 -12.44
C SER A 77 -0.04 -0.64 -11.65
N GLU A 78 -1.30 -0.48 -12.05
CA GLU A 78 -2.43 -1.13 -11.38
C GLU A 78 -2.29 -2.66 -11.30
N PRO A 79 -1.92 -3.40 -12.37
CA PRO A 79 -1.70 -4.84 -12.27
C PRO A 79 -0.65 -5.25 -11.22
N TYR A 80 0.42 -4.46 -11.06
CA TYR A 80 1.48 -4.75 -10.10
C TYR A 80 1.06 -4.39 -8.68
N ALA A 81 0.36 -3.27 -8.47
CA ALA A 81 -0.23 -2.95 -7.18
C ALA A 81 -1.18 -4.08 -6.73
N LYS A 82 -2.07 -4.53 -7.62
CA LYS A 82 -2.99 -5.65 -7.33
C LYS A 82 -2.22 -6.92 -6.95
N LEU A 83 -1.21 -7.30 -7.73
CA LEU A 83 -0.34 -8.44 -7.42
C LEU A 83 0.27 -8.32 -6.01
N LEU A 84 0.82 -7.16 -5.65
CA LEU A 84 1.42 -6.96 -4.33
C LEU A 84 0.40 -7.09 -3.19
N ALA A 85 -0.80 -6.52 -3.36
CA ALA A 85 -1.85 -6.61 -2.34
C ALA A 85 -2.32 -8.06 -2.15
N GLU A 86 -2.54 -8.80 -3.25
CA GLU A 86 -2.90 -10.22 -3.21
C GLU A 86 -1.80 -11.07 -2.58
N GLN A 87 -0.53 -10.78 -2.90
CA GLN A 87 0.62 -11.48 -2.32
C GLN A 87 0.75 -11.23 -0.81
N MET A 88 0.58 -10.00 -0.34
CA MET A 88 0.55 -9.72 1.10
C MET A 88 -0.56 -10.51 1.80
N ARG A 89 -1.77 -10.48 1.22
CA ARG A 89 -2.93 -11.21 1.75
C ARG A 89 -2.65 -12.70 1.86
N SER A 90 -2.12 -13.30 0.79
CA SER A 90 -1.83 -14.73 0.73
C SER A 90 -0.69 -15.15 1.66
N ARG A 91 0.41 -14.39 1.73
CA ARG A 91 1.59 -14.74 2.52
C ARG A 91 1.34 -14.65 4.02
N PHE A 92 0.54 -13.68 4.46
CA PHE A 92 0.17 -13.51 5.87
C PHE A 92 -1.10 -14.27 6.28
N GLY A 93 -1.87 -14.78 5.32
CA GLY A 93 -3.18 -15.39 5.61
C GLY A 93 -4.17 -14.40 6.25
N CYS A 94 -4.02 -13.10 5.97
CA CYS A 94 -4.88 -12.06 6.52
C CYS A 94 -6.13 -11.83 5.68
N ASP A 95 -7.11 -11.12 6.26
CA ASP A 95 -8.36 -10.80 5.57
C ASP A 95 -8.12 -9.80 4.43
N TRP A 96 -7.25 -8.82 4.67
CA TRP A 96 -6.98 -7.71 3.77
C TRP A 96 -5.49 -7.59 3.42
N GLY A 97 -5.19 -7.36 2.14
CA GLY A 97 -3.88 -6.90 1.69
C GLY A 97 -3.99 -5.47 1.16
N LEU A 98 -3.06 -4.60 1.52
CA LEU A 98 -2.97 -3.25 0.96
C LEU A 98 -1.61 -3.07 0.29
N SER A 99 -1.59 -2.43 -0.86
CA SER A 99 -0.34 -2.09 -1.52
C SER A 99 -0.28 -0.66 -2.06
N GLU A 100 0.95 -0.16 -2.20
CA GLU A 100 1.29 1.12 -2.79
C GLU A 100 2.59 1.00 -3.61
N THR A 101 2.59 1.56 -4.83
CA THR A 101 3.77 1.58 -5.72
C THR A 101 3.71 2.75 -6.70
N GLY A 102 4.74 3.58 -6.72
CA GLY A 102 4.72 4.85 -7.46
C GLY A 102 6.08 5.54 -7.54
N ALA A 103 6.02 6.80 -7.95
CA ALA A 103 7.14 7.71 -8.15
C ALA A 103 6.91 8.98 -7.33
N ALA A 104 7.47 9.03 -6.12
CA ALA A 104 7.26 10.20 -5.24
C ALA A 104 7.92 11.48 -5.76
N GLY A 105 8.86 11.44 -6.71
CA GLY A 105 9.61 12.61 -7.17
C GLY A 105 11.05 12.66 -6.65
N PRO A 106 11.83 13.71 -6.97
CA PRO A 106 11.41 14.89 -7.72
C PRO A 106 11.29 14.65 -9.24
N THR A 107 11.84 13.55 -9.74
CA THR A 107 11.67 13.10 -11.13
C THR A 107 10.67 11.94 -11.19
N GLY A 108 10.22 11.62 -12.41
CA GLY A 108 9.53 10.38 -12.69
C GLY A 108 10.37 9.13 -12.42
N ASN A 109 9.77 7.96 -12.62
CA ASN A 109 10.47 6.69 -12.49
C ASN A 109 11.05 6.20 -13.84
N ARG A 110 11.85 5.14 -13.80
CA ARG A 110 12.47 4.53 -14.98
C ARG A 110 11.48 3.86 -15.96
N TYR A 111 10.21 3.75 -15.59
CA TYR A 111 9.17 3.09 -16.37
C TYR A 111 8.35 4.07 -17.21
N GLY A 112 8.58 5.38 -17.04
CA GLY A 112 7.94 6.45 -17.82
C GLY A 112 6.86 7.22 -17.06
N ASP A 113 6.56 6.89 -15.80
CA ASP A 113 5.56 7.62 -15.02
C ASP A 113 6.16 8.90 -14.42
N ALA A 114 5.35 9.97 -14.33
CA ALA A 114 5.74 11.27 -13.80
C ALA A 114 5.96 11.24 -12.27
N ALA A 115 6.62 12.28 -11.74
CA ALA A 115 6.61 12.50 -10.29
C ALA A 115 5.16 12.77 -9.84
N GLY A 116 4.75 12.15 -8.74
CA GLY A 116 3.37 12.24 -8.26
C GLY A 116 2.46 11.10 -8.73
N HIS A 117 2.97 10.19 -9.57
CA HIS A 117 2.27 8.98 -9.97
C HIS A 117 2.34 7.92 -8.87
N SER A 118 1.21 7.31 -8.50
CA SER A 118 1.17 6.09 -7.68
C SER A 118 -0.03 5.22 -8.00
N CYS A 119 0.16 3.90 -7.93
CA CYS A 119 -0.92 2.93 -7.96
C CYS A 119 -1.05 2.28 -6.59
N MET A 120 -2.30 2.13 -6.13
CA MET A 120 -2.62 1.48 -4.86
C MET A 120 -3.70 0.44 -5.08
N ALA A 121 -3.62 -0.66 -4.35
CA ALA A 121 -4.61 -1.73 -4.42
C ALA A 121 -4.98 -2.27 -3.04
N VAL A 122 -6.24 -2.67 -2.91
CA VAL A 122 -6.74 -3.43 -1.76
C VAL A 122 -7.19 -4.79 -2.27
N ALA A 123 -6.67 -5.85 -1.66
CA ALA A 123 -7.12 -7.22 -1.82
C ALA A 123 -7.96 -7.62 -0.61
N GLY A 124 -9.15 -8.18 -0.84
CA GLY A 124 -10.09 -8.62 0.20
C GLY A 124 -11.21 -9.45 -0.44
N PRO A 125 -12.41 -9.52 0.15
CA PRO A 125 -13.57 -10.17 -0.47
C PRO A 125 -13.87 -9.62 -1.88
N ALA A 126 -13.70 -8.32 -2.07
CA ALA A 126 -13.71 -7.66 -3.37
C ALA A 126 -12.48 -6.76 -3.49
N SER A 127 -11.67 -7.01 -4.51
CA SER A 127 -10.45 -6.23 -4.75
C SER A 127 -10.76 -4.92 -5.46
N GLU A 128 -10.00 -3.88 -5.15
CA GLU A 128 -10.05 -2.60 -5.84
C GLU A 128 -8.63 -2.09 -6.09
N VAL A 129 -8.43 -1.41 -7.22
CA VAL A 129 -7.16 -0.81 -7.62
C VAL A 129 -7.44 0.57 -8.21
N MET A 130 -6.52 1.49 -8.01
CA MET A 130 -6.60 2.82 -8.60
C MET A 130 -5.22 3.40 -8.87
N THR A 131 -5.19 4.39 -9.77
CA THR A 131 -4.05 5.26 -10.03
C THR A 131 -4.33 6.67 -9.48
N LEU A 132 -3.29 7.30 -8.96
CA LEU A 132 -3.26 8.68 -8.47
C LEU A 132 -2.17 9.43 -9.22
N GLU A 133 -2.48 10.65 -9.65
CA GLU A 133 -1.55 11.64 -10.16
C GLU A 133 -1.67 12.91 -9.31
N THR A 134 -0.58 13.35 -8.69
CA THR A 134 -0.59 14.58 -7.86
C THR A 134 -0.06 15.82 -8.59
N ASP A 135 0.50 15.65 -9.79
CA ASP A 135 1.19 16.68 -10.57
C ASP A 135 2.24 17.47 -9.76
N SER A 136 2.85 16.82 -8.76
CA SER A 136 3.80 17.43 -7.84
C SER A 136 5.15 16.75 -7.90
N ASN A 137 6.21 17.55 -7.85
CA ASN A 137 7.59 17.07 -7.71
C ASN A 137 8.08 17.08 -6.24
N ASP A 138 7.24 17.46 -5.28
CA ASP A 138 7.57 17.40 -3.87
C ASP A 138 7.49 15.96 -3.37
N ARG A 139 8.67 15.36 -3.19
CA ARG A 139 8.82 13.99 -2.69
C ARG A 139 8.06 13.77 -1.39
N PHE A 140 8.29 14.59 -0.38
CA PHE A 140 7.75 14.31 0.95
C PHE A 140 6.23 14.50 0.98
N ALA A 141 5.73 15.52 0.29
CA ALA A 141 4.29 15.72 0.14
C ALA A 141 3.64 14.51 -0.58
N ASN A 142 4.23 14.05 -1.69
CA ASN A 142 3.72 12.88 -2.41
C ASN A 142 3.69 11.61 -1.57
N MET A 143 4.74 11.35 -0.78
CA MET A 143 4.74 10.21 0.16
C MET A 143 3.54 10.24 1.11
N GLN A 144 3.19 11.42 1.63
CA GLN A 144 2.04 11.60 2.51
C GLN A 144 0.71 11.42 1.78
N VAL A 145 0.57 11.99 0.58
CA VAL A 145 -0.65 11.85 -0.24
C VAL A 145 -0.86 10.39 -0.66
N PHE A 146 0.20 9.67 -1.05
CA PHE A 146 0.13 8.26 -1.42
C PHE A 146 -0.35 7.42 -0.24
N ALA A 147 0.25 7.63 0.95
CA ALA A 147 -0.15 6.93 2.16
C ALA A 147 -1.61 7.22 2.56
N ALA A 148 -2.01 8.50 2.52
CA ALA A 148 -3.38 8.91 2.83
C ALA A 148 -4.39 8.27 1.86
N THR A 149 -4.06 8.24 0.57
CA THR A 149 -4.97 7.71 -0.46
C THR A 149 -5.09 6.19 -0.36
N ALA A 150 -3.99 5.48 -0.08
CA ALA A 150 -4.02 4.04 0.20
C ALA A 150 -4.89 3.71 1.43
N LEU A 151 -4.77 4.46 2.52
CA LEU A 151 -5.60 4.29 3.71
C LEU A 151 -7.08 4.60 3.45
N LYS A 152 -7.38 5.66 2.69
CA LYS A 152 -8.77 6.03 2.30
C LYS A 152 -9.40 4.97 1.40
N LEU A 153 -8.63 4.40 0.46
CA LEU A 153 -9.06 3.30 -0.40
C LEU A 153 -9.48 2.10 0.46
N LEU A 154 -8.65 1.69 1.41
CA LEU A 154 -8.96 0.61 2.35
C LEU A 154 -10.19 0.94 3.21
N LEU A 155 -10.28 2.15 3.77
CA LEU A 155 -11.42 2.53 4.62
C LEU A 155 -12.74 2.42 3.85
N ARG A 156 -12.80 2.94 2.62
CA ARG A 156 -13.98 2.80 1.76
C ARG A 156 -14.33 1.34 1.48
N LYS A 157 -13.32 0.47 1.29
CA LYS A 157 -13.54 -0.97 1.10
C LYS A 157 -14.00 -1.69 2.36
N LEU A 158 -13.72 -1.15 3.53
CA LEU A 158 -14.28 -1.65 4.78
C LEU A 158 -15.72 -1.14 4.92
N GLU A 159 -16.04 0.10 4.58
CA GLU A 159 -17.39 0.65 4.79
C GLU A 159 -18.48 0.10 3.85
N GLY A 160 -18.11 -0.37 2.66
CA GLY A 160 -19.03 -0.97 1.68
C GLY A 160 -19.07 -2.49 1.72
#